data_AF-A0A291QQA1-F1
#
_entry.id   AF-A0A291QQA1-F1
#
_cell.length_a   1.000
_cell.length_b   1.000
_cell.length_c   1.000
_cell.angle_alpha   90.00
_cell.angle_beta   90.00
_cell.angle_gamma   90.00
#
_symmetry.space_group_name_H-M   'P 1'
#
loop_
_entity.id
_entity.type
_entity.pdbx_description
1 polymer ?
#
loop_
_entity_poly.entity_id
_entity_poly.type
_entity_poly.pdbx_seq_one_letter_code
_entity_poly.pdbx_strand_id
1 'polypeptide(L)'
;MYHVIEYDSLMQLSNHYIPSDTSERMDVFYDYVDNIFMSGDNNSVYVTNYYSYELYDISNKGNINSYMFVLPLANSISKKYMDRKGSIEFVQYLKQNEKIIFGFNDIYRVDNNLFIRTLSAMKTHLIGEVDNIFAYNLHSKILLSLNKIQPSKISHNIPLFYDSRGIISVDRGFVYTYFLSSELTNLGVKLDDLASGFIKSMLESDTSWDDGFILIGKYHFKGDL
;
A
#
# COMPACT_ATOMS: atom_id res chain seq x y z
N MET A 1 -21.14 -4.01 14.76
CA MET A 1 -20.30 -4.32 15.93
C MET A 1 -18.87 -4.18 15.46
N TYR A 2 -18.14 -3.18 15.94
CA TYR A 2 -16.75 -2.94 15.52
C TYR A 2 -15.84 -3.80 16.40
N HIS A 3 -14.99 -4.62 15.81
CA HIS A 3 -13.91 -5.27 16.54
C HIS A 3 -12.74 -4.29 16.55
N VAL A 4 -12.57 -3.56 17.67
CA VAL A 4 -11.38 -2.74 17.89
C VAL A 4 -10.26 -3.71 18.27
N ILE A 5 -9.28 -3.87 17.39
CA ILE A 5 -8.02 -4.53 17.78
C ILE A 5 -7.19 -3.43 18.45
N GLU A 6 -6.92 -3.58 19.75
CA GLU A 6 -6.15 -2.61 20.51
C GLU A 6 -4.72 -2.51 19.97
N TYR A 7 -4.17 -1.29 19.93
CA TYR A 7 -2.82 -1.02 19.44
C TYR A 7 -1.75 -1.89 20.12
N ASP A 8 -1.89 -2.14 21.42
CA ASP A 8 -0.98 -3.02 22.17
C ASP A 8 -1.05 -4.48 21.70
N SER A 9 -2.21 -4.94 21.25
CA SER A 9 -2.38 -6.27 20.66
C SER A 9 -1.74 -6.35 19.27
N LEU A 10 -1.81 -5.28 18.48
CA LEU A 10 -1.11 -5.18 17.18
C LEU A 10 0.41 -5.17 17.37
N MET A 11 0.93 -4.46 18.37
CA MET A 11 2.35 -4.46 18.70
C MET A 11 2.84 -5.82 19.22
N GLN A 12 2.03 -6.52 20.01
CA GLN A 12 2.35 -7.88 20.44
C GLN A 12 2.37 -8.87 19.26
N LEU A 13 1.40 -8.76 18.33
CA LEU A 13 1.39 -9.55 17.10
C LEU A 13 2.62 -9.22 16.25
N SER A 14 2.93 -7.94 16.06
CA SER A 14 4.13 -7.47 15.36
C SER A 14 5.39 -8.12 15.95
N ASN A 15 5.60 -8.00 17.26
CA ASN A 15 6.79 -8.53 17.94
C ASN A 15 6.87 -10.07 17.96
N HIS A 16 5.74 -10.77 17.80
CA HIS A 16 5.71 -12.22 17.72
C HIS A 16 6.14 -12.74 16.34
N TYR A 17 5.77 -12.03 15.27
CA TYR A 17 6.06 -12.43 13.89
C TYR A 17 7.25 -11.68 13.28
N ILE A 18 7.65 -10.55 13.87
CA ILE A 18 8.79 -9.72 13.48
C ILE A 18 9.80 -9.76 14.64
N PRO A 19 11.01 -10.31 14.44
CA PRO A 19 12.00 -10.44 15.51
C PRO A 19 12.31 -9.09 16.18
N SER A 20 12.21 -9.05 17.51
CA SER A 20 12.25 -7.84 18.34
C SER A 20 13.67 -7.32 18.65
N ASP A 21 14.70 -7.66 17.87
CA ASP A 21 16.06 -7.20 18.18
C ASP A 21 16.24 -5.74 17.74
N THR A 22 15.88 -4.84 18.66
CA THR A 22 15.93 -3.39 18.46
C THR A 22 17.34 -2.80 18.62
N SER A 23 18.39 -3.60 18.72
CA SER A 23 19.74 -3.10 18.98
C SER A 23 20.55 -2.73 17.71
N GLU A 24 20.08 -3.11 16.51
CA GLU A 24 20.72 -2.85 15.20
C GLU A 24 20.05 -1.71 14.38
N ARG A 25 19.48 -0.71 15.07
CA ARG A 25 18.52 0.26 14.55
C ARG A 25 19.04 1.39 13.65
N MET A 26 19.86 1.10 12.63
CA MET A 26 19.86 1.93 11.41
C MET A 26 18.59 1.70 10.56
N ASP A 27 17.93 0.56 10.74
CA ASP A 27 16.65 0.24 10.10
C ASP A 27 15.48 1.14 10.57
N VAL A 28 15.64 1.94 11.64
CA VAL A 28 14.59 2.89 12.08
C VAL A 28 14.34 4.01 11.05
N PHE A 29 15.33 4.32 10.21
CA PHE A 29 15.11 5.23 9.08
C PHE A 29 14.15 4.63 8.03
N TYR A 30 13.98 3.30 8.02
CA TYR A 30 13.10 2.55 7.11
C TYR A 30 11.89 1.90 7.81
N ASP A 31 11.79 1.95 9.15
CA ASP A 31 10.61 1.57 9.97
C ASP A 31 9.39 2.48 9.74
N TYR A 32 9.51 3.53 8.92
CA TYR A 32 8.36 4.29 8.45
C TYR A 32 7.45 3.51 7.50
N VAL A 33 7.84 2.29 7.13
CA VAL A 33 6.99 1.42 6.34
C VAL A 33 6.11 0.61 7.28
N ASP A 34 4.79 0.84 7.18
CA ASP A 34 3.80 0.06 7.88
C ASP A 34 4.05 -1.43 7.61
N ASN A 35 4.13 -2.24 8.66
CA ASN A 35 4.29 -3.69 8.53
C ASN A 35 2.98 -4.43 8.83
N ILE A 36 1.94 -3.69 9.22
CA ILE A 36 0.61 -4.17 9.52
C ILE A 36 -0.39 -3.36 8.73
N PHE A 37 -1.24 -4.05 7.97
CA PHE A 37 -2.27 -3.44 7.15
C PHE A 37 -3.64 -4.04 7.44
N MET A 38 -4.69 -3.24 7.32
CA MET A 38 -6.06 -3.69 7.56
C MET A 38 -6.69 -4.25 6.27
N SER A 39 -7.40 -5.36 6.41
CA SER A 39 -8.30 -5.86 5.37
C SER A 39 -9.56 -5.00 5.27
N GLY A 40 -10.11 -4.84 4.07
CA GLY A 40 -11.34 -4.05 3.86
C GLY A 40 -12.61 -4.74 4.36
N ASP A 41 -12.53 -6.02 4.75
CA ASP A 41 -13.63 -6.76 5.38
C ASP A 41 -13.61 -6.70 6.91
N ASN A 42 -12.58 -6.04 7.50
CA ASN A 42 -12.35 -5.90 8.95
C ASN A 42 -12.27 -7.23 9.72
N ASN A 43 -12.03 -8.36 9.03
CA ASN A 43 -11.92 -9.68 9.65
C ASN A 43 -10.50 -10.21 9.71
N SER A 44 -9.55 -9.56 9.01
CA SER A 44 -8.14 -9.91 9.11
C SER A 44 -7.19 -8.72 9.09
N VAL A 45 -5.98 -8.97 9.53
CA VAL A 45 -4.84 -8.06 9.38
C VAL A 45 -3.77 -8.75 8.56
N TYR A 46 -3.12 -7.96 7.70
CA TYR A 46 -2.00 -8.38 6.89
C TYR A 46 -0.71 -7.94 7.56
N VAL A 47 0.21 -8.86 7.75
CA VAL A 47 1.54 -8.60 8.31
C VAL A 47 2.59 -8.98 7.28
N THR A 48 3.54 -8.08 7.03
CA THR A 48 4.68 -8.34 6.15
C THR A 48 5.92 -7.73 6.74
N ASN A 49 7.08 -8.22 6.33
CA ASN A 49 8.34 -7.53 6.53
C ASN A 49 8.77 -7.02 5.15
N TYR A 50 8.99 -5.71 5.03
CA TYR A 50 9.20 -4.98 3.78
C TYR A 50 10.12 -5.68 2.76
N TYR A 51 11.18 -6.37 3.21
CA TYR A 51 12.16 -7.07 2.37
C TYR A 51 12.05 -8.60 2.34
N SER A 52 11.11 -9.19 3.08
CA SER A 52 10.95 -10.66 3.17
C SER A 52 10.22 -11.26 1.98
N TYR A 53 9.39 -10.47 1.30
CA TYR A 53 8.43 -10.93 0.30
C TYR A 53 7.44 -11.99 0.83
N GLU A 54 7.30 -12.09 2.15
CA GLU A 54 6.32 -12.92 2.83
C GLU A 54 5.17 -12.05 3.34
N LEU A 55 3.96 -12.55 3.22
CA LEU A 55 2.75 -11.90 3.70
C LEU A 55 1.94 -12.89 4.53
N TYR A 56 1.58 -12.47 5.73
CA TYR A 56 0.78 -13.23 6.67
C TYR A 56 -0.60 -12.58 6.78
N ASP A 57 -1.65 -13.37 6.58
CA ASP A 57 -3.04 -12.96 6.73
C ASP A 57 -3.58 -13.60 8.01
N ILE A 58 -3.72 -12.78 9.04
CA ILE A 58 -4.11 -13.19 10.38
C ILE A 58 -5.57 -12.80 10.57
N SER A 59 -6.44 -13.81 10.55
CA SER A 59 -7.87 -13.60 10.80
C SER A 59 -8.16 -13.30 12.27
N ASN A 60 -9.30 -12.67 12.55
CA ASN A 60 -9.83 -12.44 13.89
C ASN A 60 -10.15 -13.72 14.68
N LYS A 61 -10.14 -14.89 14.02
CA LYS A 61 -10.26 -16.21 14.64
C LYS A 61 -8.92 -16.88 14.93
N GLY A 62 -7.79 -16.22 14.63
CA GLY A 62 -6.44 -16.74 14.82
C GLY A 62 -5.96 -17.69 13.72
N ASN A 63 -6.72 -17.89 12.63
CA ASN A 63 -6.19 -18.59 11.45
C ASN A 63 -5.14 -17.72 10.76
N ILE A 64 -4.03 -18.34 10.36
CA ILE A 64 -2.90 -17.69 9.68
C ILE A 64 -2.77 -18.31 8.29
N ASN A 65 -2.90 -17.50 7.25
CA ASN A 65 -2.50 -17.88 5.90
C ASN A 65 -1.20 -17.17 5.53
N SER A 66 -0.31 -17.86 4.83
CA SER A 66 0.96 -17.31 4.36
C SER A 66 1.00 -17.25 2.84
N TYR A 67 1.46 -16.12 2.31
CA TYR A 67 1.72 -15.91 0.89
C TYR A 67 3.20 -15.55 0.72
N MET A 68 3.80 -16.02 -0.37
CA MET A 68 5.18 -15.69 -0.72
C MET A 68 5.20 -15.17 -2.16
N PHE A 69 5.76 -13.98 -2.35
CA PHE A 69 5.94 -13.41 -3.67
C PHE A 69 7.32 -13.79 -4.18
N VAL A 70 7.35 -14.37 -5.37
CA VAL A 70 8.59 -14.76 -6.03
C VAL A 70 8.92 -13.71 -7.08
N LEU A 71 9.94 -12.90 -6.81
CA LEU A 71 10.45 -11.92 -7.75
C LEU A 71 11.48 -12.57 -8.69
N PRO A 72 11.70 -12.01 -9.89
CA PRO A 72 12.86 -12.36 -10.69
C PRO A 72 14.15 -12.13 -9.90
N LEU A 73 15.16 -12.97 -10.10
CA LEU A 73 16.42 -12.91 -9.35
C LEU A 73 17.09 -11.53 -9.38
N ALA A 74 16.97 -10.81 -10.50
CA ALA A 74 17.51 -9.46 -10.65
C ALA A 74 16.82 -8.40 -9.77
N ASN A 75 15.62 -8.69 -9.27
CA ASN A 75 14.82 -7.82 -8.42
C ASN A 75 14.83 -8.25 -6.95
N SER A 76 15.53 -9.34 -6.63
CA SER A 76 15.64 -9.88 -5.27
C SER A 76 16.90 -9.38 -4.57
N ILE A 77 16.82 -9.24 -3.24
CA ILE A 77 17.99 -8.96 -2.41
C ILE A 77 18.86 -10.22 -2.36
N SER A 78 20.14 -10.08 -2.66
CA SER A 78 21.09 -11.19 -2.53
C SER A 78 21.21 -11.65 -1.08
N LYS A 79 21.23 -12.98 -0.87
CA LYS A 79 21.32 -13.62 0.45
C LYS A 79 22.46 -13.06 1.31
N LYS A 80 23.62 -12.77 0.70
CA LYS A 80 24.78 -12.17 1.37
C LYS A 80 24.43 -10.87 2.12
N TYR A 81 23.52 -10.07 1.57
CA TYR A 81 23.09 -8.80 2.14
C TYR A 81 21.90 -8.97 3.08
N MET A 82 20.99 -9.93 2.82
CA MET A 82 19.90 -10.26 3.77
C MET A 82 20.44 -10.73 5.13
N ASP A 83 21.51 -11.53 5.14
CA ASP A 83 22.18 -11.98 6.37
C ASP A 83 22.86 -10.82 7.14
N ARG A 84 22.85 -9.60 6.60
CA ARG A 84 23.43 -8.37 7.15
C ARG A 84 22.43 -7.21 7.16
N LYS A 85 21.13 -7.51 7.22
CA LYS A 85 20.06 -6.50 7.27
C LYS A 85 20.40 -5.46 8.36
N GLY A 86 20.16 -4.17 8.08
CA GLY A 86 20.50 -3.06 8.97
C GLY A 86 21.97 -2.60 8.96
N SER A 87 22.90 -3.33 8.32
CA SER A 87 24.30 -2.90 8.21
C SER A 87 24.50 -1.76 7.21
N ILE A 88 25.62 -1.03 7.33
CA ILE A 88 26.01 0.02 6.38
C ILE A 88 26.14 -0.57 4.96
N GLU A 89 26.69 -1.78 4.83
CA GLU A 89 26.83 -2.47 3.55
C GLU A 89 25.48 -2.85 2.94
N PHE A 90 24.49 -3.20 3.77
CA PHE A 90 23.12 -3.46 3.32
C PHE A 90 22.49 -2.19 2.74
N VAL A 91 22.55 -1.08 3.47
CA VAL A 91 22.05 0.22 3.01
C VAL A 91 22.74 0.66 1.72
N GLN A 92 24.07 0.53 1.64
CA GLN A 92 24.82 0.85 0.43
C GLN A 92 24.40 -0.01 -0.76
N TYR A 93 24.18 -1.31 -0.54
CA TYR A 93 23.67 -2.21 -1.56
C TYR A 93 22.29 -1.79 -2.05
N LEU A 94 21.35 -1.49 -1.15
CA LEU A 94 20.01 -1.03 -1.54
C LEU A 94 20.08 0.29 -2.32
N LYS A 95 20.93 1.24 -1.93
CA LYS A 95 21.16 2.49 -2.66
C LYS A 95 21.71 2.27 -4.07
N GLN A 96 22.62 1.34 -4.26
CA GLN A 96 23.16 1.00 -5.58
C GLN A 96 22.14 0.30 -6.47
N ASN A 97 21.11 -0.32 -5.89
CA ASN A 97 20.11 -1.15 -6.58
C ASN A 97 18.68 -0.62 -6.42
N GLU A 98 18.52 0.66 -6.06
CA GLU A 98 17.23 1.26 -5.68
C GLU A 98 16.18 1.18 -6.79
N LYS A 99 16.59 1.09 -8.06
CA LYS A 99 15.68 1.03 -9.21
C LYS A 99 15.16 -0.37 -9.52
N ILE A 100 15.76 -1.42 -8.93
CA ILE A 100 15.46 -2.81 -9.25
C ILE A 100 15.02 -3.62 -8.04
N ILE A 101 15.44 -3.25 -6.84
CA ILE A 101 15.00 -3.88 -5.60
C ILE A 101 13.82 -3.11 -5.06
N PHE A 102 12.76 -3.86 -4.80
CA PHE A 102 11.53 -3.34 -4.25
C PHE A 102 11.24 -4.00 -2.91
N GLY A 103 10.56 -3.27 -2.02
CA GLY A 103 9.85 -3.83 -0.87
C GLY A 103 8.34 -3.74 -1.07
N PHE A 104 7.58 -4.48 -0.27
CA PHE A 104 6.12 -4.45 -0.32
C PHE A 104 5.52 -3.58 0.77
N ASN A 105 4.55 -2.78 0.36
CA ASN A 105 3.85 -1.84 1.20
C ASN A 105 2.38 -1.73 0.76
N ASP A 106 1.59 -0.98 1.53
CA ASP A 106 0.21 -0.61 1.23
C ASP A 106 -0.61 -1.84 0.80
N ILE A 107 -0.60 -2.87 1.65
CA ILE A 107 -1.25 -4.15 1.36
C ILE A 107 -2.70 -4.08 1.79
N TYR A 108 -3.61 -4.23 0.84
CA TYR A 108 -5.04 -4.17 1.12
C TYR A 108 -5.77 -5.32 0.48
N ARG A 109 -6.87 -5.75 1.08
CA ARG A 109 -7.77 -6.73 0.47
C ARG A 109 -9.17 -6.18 0.29
N VAL A 110 -9.69 -6.39 -0.90
CA VAL A 110 -11.11 -6.18 -1.22
C VAL A 110 -11.62 -7.43 -1.93
N ASP A 111 -12.56 -8.13 -1.28
CA ASP A 111 -13.10 -9.41 -1.74
C ASP A 111 -11.98 -10.44 -2.04
N ASN A 112 -11.86 -10.86 -3.30
CA ASN A 112 -10.82 -11.79 -3.75
C ASN A 112 -9.55 -11.09 -4.23
N ASN A 113 -9.48 -9.77 -4.22
CA ASN A 113 -8.34 -9.03 -4.75
C ASN A 113 -7.45 -8.53 -3.62
N LEU A 114 -6.19 -8.97 -3.65
CA LEU A 114 -5.11 -8.49 -2.80
C LEU A 114 -4.33 -7.42 -3.56
N PHE A 115 -4.44 -6.18 -3.12
CA PHE A 115 -3.72 -5.04 -3.64
C PHE A 115 -2.41 -4.86 -2.90
N ILE A 116 -1.34 -4.61 -3.64
CA ILE A 116 0.01 -4.49 -3.10
C ILE A 116 0.72 -3.38 -3.85
N ARG A 117 1.32 -2.45 -3.12
CA ARG A 117 2.27 -1.49 -3.67
C ARG A 117 3.67 -2.03 -3.50
N THR A 118 4.48 -1.94 -4.53
CA THR A 118 5.92 -2.14 -4.44
C THR A 118 6.60 -0.79 -4.42
N LEU A 119 7.39 -0.54 -3.40
CA LEU A 119 8.18 0.67 -3.25
C LEU A 119 9.65 0.34 -3.52
N SER A 120 10.40 1.29 -4.09
CA SER A 120 11.86 1.18 -4.17
C SER A 120 12.45 0.99 -2.78
N ALA A 121 13.45 0.11 -2.66
CA ALA A 121 14.04 -0.26 -1.39
C ALA A 121 14.60 0.92 -0.56
N MET A 122 14.92 2.05 -1.18
CA MET A 122 15.43 3.23 -0.46
C MET A 122 14.43 4.35 -0.27
N LYS A 123 13.20 4.20 -0.80
CA LYS A 123 12.20 5.26 -0.71
C LYS A 123 11.37 5.11 0.56
N THR A 124 11.26 6.22 1.28
CA THR A 124 10.18 6.46 2.22
C THR A 124 8.92 6.86 1.43
N HIS A 125 7.75 6.90 2.07
CA HIS A 125 6.43 7.21 1.49
C HIS A 125 6.31 8.56 0.72
N LEU A 126 7.42 9.29 0.54
CA LEU A 126 7.51 10.58 -0.12
C LEU A 126 7.69 10.39 -1.64
N ILE A 127 6.56 10.50 -2.34
CA ILE A 127 6.33 10.83 -3.76
C ILE A 127 7.57 10.73 -4.68
N GLY A 128 7.51 9.82 -5.67
CA GLY A 128 8.45 9.82 -6.79
C GLY A 128 8.58 8.50 -7.57
N GLU A 129 8.31 8.58 -8.87
CA GLU A 129 8.76 7.81 -10.04
C GLU A 129 8.70 6.27 -10.16
N VAL A 130 8.62 5.42 -9.13
CA VAL A 130 8.57 3.95 -9.39
C VAL A 130 7.78 3.17 -8.34
N ASP A 131 6.49 3.44 -8.25
CA ASP A 131 5.59 2.60 -7.46
C ASP A 131 4.75 1.76 -8.39
N ASN A 132 4.88 0.44 -8.25
CA ASN A 132 3.98 -0.48 -8.94
C ASN A 132 2.88 -0.90 -7.98
N ILE A 133 1.65 -0.70 -8.39
CA ILE A 133 0.48 -1.21 -7.69
C ILE A 133 0.01 -2.42 -8.46
N PHE A 134 -0.10 -3.54 -7.76
CA PHE A 134 -0.60 -4.79 -8.31
C PHE A 134 -1.92 -5.16 -7.63
N ALA A 135 -2.82 -5.80 -8.39
CA ALA A 135 -3.93 -6.56 -7.85
C ALA A 135 -3.69 -8.04 -8.15
N TYR A 136 -3.63 -8.85 -7.11
CA TYR A 136 -3.59 -10.30 -7.20
C TYR A 136 -4.93 -10.88 -6.80
N ASN A 137 -5.60 -11.56 -7.73
CA ASN A 137 -6.85 -12.23 -7.41
C ASN A 137 -6.58 -13.61 -6.77
N LEU A 138 -7.00 -13.77 -5.52
CA LEU A 138 -6.82 -14.96 -4.69
C LEU A 138 -7.60 -16.18 -5.22
N HIS A 139 -8.64 -15.99 -6.01
CA HIS A 139 -9.43 -17.06 -6.61
C HIS A 139 -8.85 -17.51 -7.96
N SER A 140 -8.80 -16.60 -8.94
CA SER A 140 -8.32 -16.87 -10.31
C SER A 140 -6.79 -16.99 -10.42
N LYS A 141 -6.05 -16.55 -9.40
CA LYS A 141 -4.58 -16.53 -9.35
C LYS A 141 -3.94 -15.61 -10.39
N ILE A 142 -4.70 -14.66 -10.93
CA ILE A 142 -4.22 -13.67 -11.90
C ILE A 142 -3.58 -12.48 -11.16
N LEU A 143 -2.43 -12.04 -11.66
CA LEU A 143 -1.74 -10.83 -11.21
C LEU A 143 -1.85 -9.76 -12.28
N LEU A 144 -2.37 -8.59 -11.91
CA LEU A 144 -2.51 -7.43 -12.79
C LEU A 144 -1.72 -6.26 -12.26
N SER A 145 -1.03 -5.55 -13.15
CA SER A 145 -0.45 -4.25 -12.85
C SER A 145 -1.51 -3.16 -13.07
N LEU A 146 -1.73 -2.34 -12.05
CA LEU A 146 -2.72 -1.26 -12.09
C LEU A 146 -2.14 0.05 -12.63
N ASN A 147 -0.82 0.15 -12.75
CA ASN A 147 -0.09 1.33 -13.24
C ASN A 147 -0.47 1.78 -14.66
N LYS A 148 -1.05 0.88 -15.44
CA LYS A 148 -1.40 1.13 -16.85
C LYS A 148 -2.92 1.10 -17.08
N ILE A 149 -3.73 1.07 -16.02
CA ILE A 149 -5.18 1.16 -16.17
C ILE A 149 -5.50 2.58 -16.62
N GLN A 150 -5.93 2.69 -17.87
CA GLN A 150 -6.40 3.96 -18.39
C GLN A 150 -7.76 4.30 -17.77
N PRO A 151 -7.98 5.57 -17.41
CA PRO A 151 -9.30 6.03 -17.05
C PRO A 151 -10.33 5.67 -18.11
N SER A 152 -11.55 5.34 -17.68
CA SER A 152 -12.66 5.18 -18.61
C SER A 152 -13.38 6.51 -18.81
N LYS A 153 -14.10 6.65 -19.93
CA LYS A 153 -15.00 7.80 -20.14
C LYS A 153 -16.08 7.91 -19.06
N ILE A 154 -16.46 6.78 -18.45
CA ILE A 154 -17.48 6.71 -17.38
C ILE A 154 -16.92 7.27 -16.07
N SER A 155 -15.61 7.18 -15.84
CA SER A 155 -14.95 7.77 -14.66
C SER A 155 -14.53 9.23 -14.87
N HIS A 156 -15.14 9.94 -15.83
CA HIS A 156 -14.74 11.31 -16.22
C HIS A 156 -13.24 11.44 -16.53
N ASN A 157 -12.64 10.37 -17.02
CA ASN A 157 -11.20 10.24 -17.23
C ASN A 157 -10.32 10.44 -15.97
N ILE A 158 -10.88 10.31 -14.77
CA ILE A 158 -10.12 10.26 -13.53
C ILE A 158 -9.47 8.87 -13.44
N PRO A 159 -8.12 8.78 -13.36
CA PRO A 159 -7.44 7.51 -13.19
C PRO A 159 -7.71 6.94 -11.80
N LEU A 160 -7.54 5.63 -11.65
CA LEU A 160 -7.59 4.97 -10.36
C LEU A 160 -6.40 5.35 -9.47
N PHE A 161 -5.23 5.60 -10.08
CA PHE A 161 -3.98 5.97 -9.43
C PHE A 161 -3.29 7.07 -10.24
N TYR A 162 -2.68 8.06 -9.59
CA TYR A 162 -1.96 9.15 -10.26
C TYR A 162 -0.61 9.41 -9.59
N ASP A 163 0.42 9.57 -10.41
CA ASP A 163 1.78 10.00 -10.05
C ASP A 163 2.31 9.40 -8.74
N SER A 164 2.42 8.06 -8.70
CA SER A 164 2.92 7.24 -7.59
C SER A 164 2.04 7.14 -6.33
N ARG A 165 0.87 7.77 -6.28
CA ARG A 165 -0.03 7.65 -5.12
C ARG A 165 -0.77 6.31 -5.10
N GLY A 166 -0.72 5.67 -3.94
CA GLY A 166 -1.28 4.36 -3.69
C GLY A 166 -2.75 4.37 -3.25
N ILE A 167 -3.16 3.19 -2.79
CA ILE A 167 -4.36 3.02 -1.99
C ILE A 167 -4.04 3.56 -0.60
N ILE A 168 -4.94 4.34 -0.01
CA ILE A 168 -4.78 4.83 1.37
C ILE A 168 -5.64 4.06 2.36
N SER A 169 -6.71 3.44 1.87
CA SER A 169 -7.63 2.68 2.71
C SER A 169 -8.54 1.80 1.86
N VAL A 170 -9.17 0.83 2.51
CA VAL A 170 -10.22 -0.02 1.98
C VAL A 170 -11.33 -0.16 3.01
N ASP A 171 -12.58 -0.17 2.55
CA ASP A 171 -13.75 -0.41 3.41
C ASP A 171 -14.90 -0.99 2.59
N ARG A 172 -15.50 -2.10 3.06
CA ARG A 172 -16.75 -2.68 2.55
C ARG A 172 -16.80 -2.82 1.01
N GLY A 173 -15.79 -3.43 0.42
CA GLY A 173 -15.78 -3.65 -1.04
C GLY A 173 -15.23 -2.47 -1.85
N PHE A 174 -14.77 -1.40 -1.19
CA PHE A 174 -14.26 -0.20 -1.85
C PHE A 174 -12.78 0.04 -1.57
N VAL A 175 -12.09 0.51 -2.61
CA VAL A 175 -10.73 1.04 -2.54
C VAL A 175 -10.76 2.56 -2.57
N TYR A 176 -10.01 3.17 -1.66
CA TYR A 176 -9.90 4.61 -1.51
C TYR A 176 -8.50 5.11 -1.89
N THR A 177 -8.48 6.17 -2.68
CA THR A 177 -7.28 6.93 -3.04
C THR A 177 -7.60 8.42 -3.02
N TYR A 178 -6.56 9.26 -3.05
CA TYR A 178 -6.68 10.70 -3.02
C TYR A 178 -5.91 11.35 -4.15
N PHE A 179 -6.36 12.55 -4.51
CA PHE A 179 -5.71 13.42 -5.50
C PHE A 179 -5.50 14.79 -4.86
N LEU A 180 -4.44 15.48 -5.26
CA LEU A 180 -4.36 16.92 -5.01
C LEU A 180 -5.28 17.65 -5.98
N SER A 181 -5.79 18.78 -5.51
CA SER A 181 -6.56 19.72 -6.34
C SER A 181 -5.85 20.08 -7.65
N SER A 182 -4.52 20.29 -7.60
CA SER A 182 -3.70 20.60 -8.78
C SER A 182 -3.66 19.47 -9.80
N GLU A 183 -3.70 18.20 -9.37
CA GLU A 183 -3.70 17.04 -10.26
C GLU A 183 -5.02 16.89 -10.99
N LEU A 184 -6.12 17.09 -10.29
CA LEU A 184 -7.45 17.07 -10.89
C LEU A 184 -7.60 18.18 -11.92
N THR A 185 -7.07 19.36 -11.60
CA THR A 185 -7.00 20.49 -12.53
C THR A 185 -6.18 20.13 -13.77
N ASN A 186 -5.03 19.48 -13.60
CA ASN A 186 -4.20 19.00 -14.71
C ASN A 186 -4.89 17.92 -15.56
N LEU A 187 -5.75 17.12 -14.95
CA LEU A 187 -6.62 16.15 -15.63
C LEU A 187 -7.84 16.79 -16.31
N GLY A 188 -8.02 18.11 -16.17
CA GLY A 188 -9.16 18.85 -16.74
C GLY A 188 -10.46 18.66 -15.96
N VAL A 189 -10.40 18.13 -14.74
CA VAL A 189 -11.55 17.95 -13.85
C VAL A 189 -11.82 19.28 -13.15
N LYS A 190 -13.04 19.82 -13.28
CA LYS A 190 -13.45 20.98 -12.49
C LYS A 190 -13.92 20.51 -11.13
N LEU A 191 -13.44 21.13 -10.06
CA LEU A 191 -13.83 20.76 -8.69
C LEU A 191 -15.34 20.89 -8.45
N ASP A 192 -15.99 21.86 -9.08
CA ASP A 192 -17.44 22.05 -9.03
C ASP A 192 -18.20 20.83 -9.60
N ASP A 193 -17.60 20.09 -10.53
CA ASP A 193 -18.18 18.88 -11.13
C ASP A 193 -18.07 17.66 -10.19
N LEU A 194 -17.17 17.70 -9.20
CA LEU A 194 -16.97 16.65 -8.20
C LEU A 194 -17.91 16.78 -7.00
N ALA A 195 -18.60 17.91 -6.87
CA ALA A 195 -19.40 18.25 -5.69
C ALA A 195 -20.72 17.47 -5.62
N SER A 196 -20.63 16.17 -5.34
CA SER A 196 -21.67 15.48 -4.57
C SER A 196 -21.44 15.78 -3.08
N GLY A 197 -22.52 15.89 -2.29
CA GLY A 197 -22.51 16.51 -0.96
C GLY A 197 -21.48 16.01 0.07
N PHE A 198 -20.92 14.80 -0.10
CA PHE A 198 -19.88 14.25 0.77
C PHE A 198 -18.49 14.90 0.55
N ILE A 199 -18.11 15.15 -0.72
CA ILE A 199 -16.82 15.75 -1.06
C ILE A 199 -16.80 17.23 -0.64
N LYS A 200 -17.93 17.93 -0.83
CA LYS A 200 -18.08 19.33 -0.41
C LYS A 200 -17.91 19.51 1.10
N SER A 201 -18.47 18.62 1.92
CA SER A 201 -18.32 18.69 3.38
C SER A 201 -16.90 18.41 3.87
N MET A 202 -16.13 17.56 3.18
CA MET A 202 -14.71 17.35 3.52
C MET A 202 -13.86 18.57 3.15
N LEU A 203 -14.07 19.12 1.95
CA LEU A 203 -13.35 20.30 1.46
C LEU A 203 -13.59 21.56 2.31
N GLU A 204 -14.79 21.72 2.87
CA GLU A 204 -15.12 22.85 3.74
C GLU A 204 -14.58 22.70 5.18
N SER A 205 -14.15 21.49 5.58
CA SER A 205 -13.77 21.18 6.97
C SER A 205 -12.28 21.24 7.27
N ASP A 206 -11.41 21.25 6.25
CA ASP A 206 -9.95 21.18 6.46
C ASP A 206 -9.20 22.22 5.61
N THR A 207 -9.07 23.43 6.15
CA THR A 207 -8.44 24.60 5.50
C THR A 207 -6.97 24.78 5.91
N SER A 208 -6.31 23.76 6.46
CA SER A 208 -5.01 23.93 7.13
C SER A 208 -3.78 23.47 6.33
N TRP A 209 -3.96 22.94 5.12
CA TRP A 209 -2.89 22.50 4.24
C TRP A 209 -3.06 23.18 2.88
N ASP A 210 -2.09 24.00 2.47
CA ASP A 210 -2.15 24.91 1.31
C ASP A 210 -2.44 24.22 -0.06
N ASP A 211 -2.43 22.88 -0.10
CA ASP A 211 -2.91 22.06 -1.22
C ASP A 211 -3.90 21.02 -0.70
N GLY A 212 -5.19 21.39 -0.60
CA GLY A 212 -6.24 20.51 -0.06
C GLY A 212 -6.26 19.12 -0.72
N PHE A 213 -6.19 18.08 0.12
CA PHE A 213 -6.36 16.69 -0.32
C PHE A 213 -7.82 16.44 -0.65
N ILE A 214 -8.10 15.86 -1.82
CA ILE A 214 -9.44 15.46 -2.20
C ILE A 214 -9.50 13.93 -2.29
N LEU A 215 -10.26 13.32 -1.40
CA LEU A 215 -10.60 11.90 -1.44
C LEU A 215 -11.64 11.69 -2.55
N ILE A 216 -11.24 11.11 -3.69
CA ILE A 216 -12.11 11.08 -4.88
C ILE A 216 -12.39 9.65 -5.37
N GLY A 217 -11.59 8.67 -4.98
CA GLY A 217 -11.78 7.31 -5.46
C GLY A 217 -12.72 6.49 -4.60
N LYS A 218 -13.92 6.17 -5.07
CA LYS A 218 -14.69 5.03 -4.54
C LYS A 218 -14.86 4.00 -5.64
N TYR A 219 -14.00 2.98 -5.62
CA TYR A 219 -13.97 1.96 -6.67
C TYR A 219 -14.45 0.62 -6.14
N HIS A 220 -15.45 0.05 -6.80
CA HIS A 220 -15.95 -1.29 -6.51
C HIS A 220 -15.39 -2.27 -7.54
N PHE A 221 -14.55 -3.18 -7.08
CA PHE A 221 -14.02 -4.26 -7.91
C PHE A 221 -14.93 -5.48 -7.75
N LYS A 222 -15.94 -5.62 -8.63
CA LYS A 222 -16.77 -6.83 -8.67
C LYS A 222 -16.16 -7.86 -9.62
N GLY A 223 -15.89 -9.06 -9.09
CA GLY A 223 -15.50 -10.24 -9.88
C GLY A 223 -14.00 -10.48 -9.95
N ASP A 224 -13.61 -11.37 -10.85
CA ASP A 224 -12.21 -11.61 -11.21
C ASP A 224 -11.78 -10.51 -12.18
N LEU A 225 -10.96 -9.58 -11.68
CA LEU A 225 -10.20 -8.68 -12.54
C LEU A 225 -9.29 -9.49 -13.47
#